data_AF-A0A945QYD8-F1
#
_entry.id   AF-A0A945QYD8-F1
#
_cell.length_a   1.000
_cell.length_b   1.000
_cell.length_c   1.000
_cell.angle_alpha   90.00
_cell.angle_beta   90.00
_cell.angle_gamma   90.00
#
_symmetry.space_group_name_H-M   'P 1'
#
loop_
_entity.id
_entity.type
_entity.pdbx_description
1 polymer ?
#
loop_
_entity_poly.entity_id
_entity_poly.type
_entity_poly.pdbx_seq_one_letter_code
_entity_poly.pdbx_strand_id
1 'polypeptide(L)' 'LDEIAAHLDEQRRAALFDEIVAMGAQAWMTGTDPALFAPLGDAAQHFAVADASLRPVP' A
#
# COMPACT_ATOMS: atom_id res chain seq x y z
N LEU A 1 -1.22 -1.02 -8.64
CA LEU A 1 -2.16 0.10 -8.60
C LEU A 1 -1.37 1.35 -8.33
N ASP A 2 -1.46 2.33 -9.22
CA ASP A 2 -0.63 3.52 -9.15
C ASP A 2 -1.33 4.60 -8.31
N GLU A 3 -0.69 5.07 -7.23
CA GLU A 3 -1.15 6.16 -6.34
C GLU A 3 -2.59 5.99 -5.77
N ILE A 4 -3.16 4.77 -5.84
CA ILE A 4 -4.60 4.53 -5.58
C ILE A 4 -5.04 4.98 -4.19
N ALA A 5 -4.15 4.85 -3.19
CA ALA A 5 -4.43 5.16 -1.80
C ALA A 5 -4.73 6.66 -1.57
N ALA A 6 -4.16 7.54 -2.41
CA ALA A 6 -4.37 8.98 -2.36
C ALA A 6 -5.71 9.42 -2.98
N HIS A 7 -6.33 8.55 -3.78
CA HIS A 7 -7.59 8.83 -4.48
C HIS A 7 -8.84 8.35 -3.74
N LEU A 8 -8.66 7.66 -2.61
CA LEU A 8 -9.75 7.09 -1.82
C LEU A 8 -9.83 7.77 -0.47
N ASP A 9 -11.07 7.94 0.00
CA ASP A 9 -11.32 8.21 1.41
C ASP A 9 -10.86 7.01 2.28
N GLU A 10 -10.73 7.26 3.59
CA GLU A 10 -10.21 6.27 4.55
C GLU A 10 -10.99 4.94 4.51
N GLN A 11 -12.33 5.01 4.43
CA GLN A 11 -13.18 3.83 4.45
C GLN A 11 -13.03 3.00 3.17
N ARG A 12 -13.04 3.64 2.00
CA ARG A 12 -12.86 2.96 0.71
C ARG A 12 -11.46 2.37 0.59
N ARG A 13 -10.45 3.06 1.11
CA ARG A 13 -9.07 2.59 1.11
C ARG A 13 -8.92 1.33 1.96
N ALA A 14 -9.47 1.32 3.18
CA ALA A 14 -9.47 0.14 4.04
C ALA A 14 -10.17 -1.05 3.35
N ALA A 15 -11.37 -0.82 2.77
CA ALA A 15 -12.10 -1.87 2.05
C ALA A 15 -11.32 -2.43 0.85
N LEU A 16 -10.63 -1.58 0.08
CA LEU A 16 -9.77 -2.03 -1.01
C LEU A 16 -8.65 -2.94 -0.51
N PHE A 17 -8.01 -2.57 0.60
CA PHE A 17 -6.92 -3.36 1.19
C PHE A 17 -7.43 -4.72 1.69
N ASP A 18 -8.56 -4.74 2.39
CA ASP A 18 -9.20 -5.98 2.85
C ASP A 18 -9.54 -6.92 1.69
N GLU A 19 -10.10 -6.40 0.60
CA GLU A 19 -10.42 -7.20 -0.60
C GLU A 19 -9.15 -7.75 -1.27
N ILE A 20 -8.08 -6.96 -1.38
CA ILE A 20 -6.79 -7.43 -1.93
C ILE A 20 -6.24 -8.60 -1.13
N VAL A 21 -6.25 -8.48 0.21
CA VAL A 21 -5.77 -9.53 1.11
C VAL A 21 -6.67 -10.76 1.04
N ALA A 22 -7.99 -10.60 1.06
CA ALA A 22 -8.96 -11.69 1.00
C ALA A 22 -8.89 -12.48 -0.32
N MET A 23 -8.58 -11.82 -1.43
CA MET A 23 -8.38 -12.48 -2.73
C MET A 23 -7.15 -13.41 -2.75
N GLY A 24 -6.20 -13.25 -1.82
CA GLY A 24 -4.94 -14.02 -1.83
C GLY A 24 -4.07 -13.73 -3.06
N ALA A 25 -4.32 -12.62 -3.75
CA ALA A 25 -3.59 -12.22 -4.94
C ALA A 25 -2.36 -11.39 -4.56
N GLN A 26 -1.31 -11.47 -5.39
CA GLN A 26 -0.21 -10.50 -5.29
C GLN A 26 -0.64 -9.18 -5.93
N ALA A 27 -0.55 -8.09 -5.16
CA ALA A 27 -0.75 -6.74 -5.64
C ALA A 27 0.46 -5.87 -5.30
N TRP A 28 0.82 -4.98 -6.23
CA TRP A 28 1.80 -3.92 -6.01
C TRP A 28 1.08 -2.59 -5.99
N MET A 29 1.41 -1.72 -5.04
CA MET A 29 0.85 -0.38 -4.92
C MET A 29 1.98 0.64 -4.73
N THR A 30 1.82 1.82 -5.31
CA THR A 30 2.75 2.94 -5.17
C THR A 30 2.05 4.09 -4.45
N GLY A 31 2.83 4.91 -3.75
CA GLY A 31 2.36 6.08 -3.06
C GLY A 31 3.51 6.88 -2.48
N THR A 32 3.34 8.19 -2.34
CA THR A 32 4.35 9.07 -1.73
C THR A 32 4.17 9.28 -0.22
N ASP A 33 2.98 9.00 0.33
CA ASP A 33 2.67 9.14 1.76
C ASP A 33 2.49 7.76 2.42
N PRO A 34 3.44 7.32 3.28
CA PRO A 34 3.34 6.05 3.99
C PRO A 34 2.10 5.94 4.89
N ALA A 35 1.58 7.04 5.43
CA ALA A 35 0.44 7.02 6.35
C ALA A 35 -0.84 6.51 5.69
N LEU A 36 -0.97 6.68 4.37
CA LEU A 36 -2.11 6.15 3.61
C LEU A 36 -2.15 4.62 3.60
N PHE A 37 -1.00 3.96 3.78
CA PHE A 37 -0.88 2.50 3.80
C PHE A 37 -0.89 1.90 5.21
N ALA A 38 -0.93 2.72 6.26
CA ALA A 38 -0.96 2.25 7.65
C ALA A 38 -2.03 1.17 7.95
N PRO A 39 -3.24 1.19 7.33
CA PRO A 39 -4.23 0.15 7.56
C PRO A 39 -3.84 -1.26 7.09
N LEU A 40 -2.83 -1.40 6.21
CA LEU A 40 -2.34 -2.72 5.79
C LEU A 40 -1.59 -3.45 6.91
N GLY A 41 -0.98 -2.73 7.85
CA GLY A 41 -0.16 -3.31 8.92
C GLY A 41 0.81 -4.38 8.40
N ASP A 42 0.80 -5.55 9.04
CA ASP A 42 1.69 -6.67 8.69
C ASP A 42 1.26 -7.45 7.43
N ALA A 43 0.12 -7.09 6.81
CA ALA A 43 -0.37 -7.75 5.61
C ALA A 43 0.37 -7.35 4.32
N ALA A 44 1.23 -6.32 4.39
CA ALA A 44 2.01 -5.84 3.25
C ALA A 44 3.50 -5.71 3.56
N GLN A 45 4.32 -5.88 2.53
CA GLN A 45 5.73 -5.50 2.58
C GLN A 45 5.89 -4.06 2.08
N HIS A 46 6.58 -3.24 2.84
CA HIS A 46 6.82 -1.84 2.48
C HIS A 46 8.24 -1.66 1.94
N PHE A 47 8.35 -0.89 0.87
CA PHE A 47 9.63 -0.54 0.24
C PHE A 47 9.68 0.95 -0.05
N ALA A 48 10.79 1.58 0.33
CA ALA A 48 11.11 2.95 -0.03
C ALA A 48 11.98 2.95 -1.28
N VAL A 49 11.61 3.79 -2.26
CA VAL A 49 12.38 4.02 -3.48
C VAL A 49 12.94 5.43 -3.45
N ALA A 50 14.27 5.54 -3.51
CA ALA A 50 14.98 6.82 -3.56
C ALA A 50 16.30 6.63 -4.28
N ASP A 51 16.75 7.62 -5.05
CA ASP A 51 18.06 7.62 -5.72
C ASP A 51 18.30 6.35 -6.59
N ALA A 52 17.28 5.93 -7.33
CA ALA A 52 17.27 4.67 -8.10
C ALA A 52 17.60 3.41 -7.26
N SER A 53 17.42 3.47 -5.94
CA SER A 53 17.61 2.37 -5.00
C SER A 53 16.28 2.00 -4.34
N LEU A 54 16.11 0.70 -4.02
CA LEU A 54 14.95 0.15 -3.32
C LEU A 54 15.40 -0.42 -1.98
N ARG A 55 14.74 -0.02 -0.88
CA ARG A 55 15.06 -0.43 0.48
C ARG A 55 13.80 -0.90 1.21
N PRO A 56 13.82 -2.05 1.90
CA PRO A 56 12.72 -2.43 2.78
C PRO A 56 12.50 -1.37 3.88
N VAL A 57 11.24 -1.09 4.20
CA VAL A 57 10.83 -0.24 5.32
C VAL A 57 10.30 -1.14 6.44
N PRO A 58 10.76 -0.95 7.70
CA PRO A 58 10.25 -1.70 8.84
C PRO A 58 8.79 -1.37 9.16
#